data_AF-A0A959PWR9-F1
#
_entry.id   AF-A0A959PWR9-F1
#
_cell.length_a   1.000
_cell.length_b   1.000
_cell.length_c   1.000
_cell.angle_alpha   90.00
_cell.angle_beta   90.00
_cell.angle_gamma   90.00
#
_symmetry.space_group_name_H-M   'P 1'
#
loop_
_entity.id
_entity.type
_entity.pdbx_description
1 polymer ?
#
loop_
_entity_poly.entity_id
_entity_poly.type
_entity_poly.pdbx_seq_one_letter_code
_entity_poly.pdbx_strand_id
1 'polypeptide(L)'
;MKNRKKGFATLLLITVASLTMLSQNIDSTGLPGDHFSLSGALDLLKQSENPEEFEKALNTESNYVNNLDLNADGEIDYIKVIDHMEEDAHAIVLQAIVGGDDAQDVAVIEIEKTAENEAVLQIIGDEDIYGEEVLVEPYEEEKGKGGPNPQYGQLRVVVNVWLWPSVRYIYRPGYLAWVSPWRWMHYPNWWRPWRVHPLHWLTGVRPKYHIHYHPVNVHRVGRAHRIYTTRRTTSVIVHNRYHNRIANYRIERGIVHTKKTTVVEGPRGGKVAVQKKNTTAVGKNPKGERVTVNKKTTRVAGKKPDGSRASLKRTQTKGKNDSGKVKKTSTKARKKSPRRN
;
A
#
# COMPACT_ATOMS: atom_id res chain seq x y z
N MET A 1 -83.82 -14.18 -2.40
CA MET A 1 -82.45 -14.42 -2.93
C MET A 1 -81.86 -13.12 -3.50
N LYS A 2 -80.89 -12.50 -2.82
CA LYS A 2 -79.83 -11.70 -3.46
C LYS A 2 -78.76 -11.35 -2.42
N ASN A 3 -77.71 -12.18 -2.41
CA ASN A 3 -76.48 -11.97 -1.66
C ASN A 3 -75.76 -10.73 -2.18
N ARG A 4 -75.43 -9.77 -1.31
CA ARG A 4 -74.42 -8.75 -1.60
C ARG A 4 -73.23 -8.98 -0.68
N LYS A 5 -72.19 -9.59 -1.25
CA LYS A 5 -70.88 -9.82 -0.63
C LYS A 5 -70.25 -8.47 -0.31
N LYS A 6 -69.90 -8.23 0.96
CA LYS A 6 -69.06 -7.10 1.38
C LYS A 6 -67.62 -7.49 1.10
N GLY A 7 -66.99 -6.90 0.08
CA GLY A 7 -65.57 -7.04 -0.18
C GLY A 7 -64.79 -6.12 0.76
N PHE A 8 -64.04 -6.69 1.70
CA PHE A 8 -62.99 -5.97 2.42
C PHE A 8 -61.75 -5.93 1.51
N ALA A 9 -61.43 -4.74 0.99
CA ALA A 9 -60.18 -4.49 0.30
C ALA A 9 -59.09 -4.19 1.35
N THR A 10 -58.27 -5.19 1.67
CA THR A 10 -57.05 -5.02 2.46
C THR A 10 -55.97 -4.43 1.55
N LEU A 11 -55.69 -3.14 1.73
CA LEU A 11 -54.59 -2.42 1.09
C LEU A 11 -53.27 -2.88 1.75
N LEU A 12 -52.53 -3.77 1.08
CA LEU A 12 -51.20 -4.19 1.48
C LEU A 12 -50.20 -3.06 1.15
N LEU A 13 -49.84 -2.27 2.17
CA LEU A 13 -48.82 -1.23 2.07
C LEU A 13 -47.43 -1.91 2.06
N ILE A 14 -46.88 -2.18 0.87
CA ILE A 14 -45.51 -2.68 0.72
C ILE A 14 -44.57 -1.49 0.95
N THR A 15 -44.04 -1.37 2.17
CA THR A 15 -42.93 -0.47 2.48
C THR A 15 -41.65 -1.04 1.87
N VAL A 16 -41.31 -0.58 0.68
CA VAL A 16 -39.98 -0.82 0.08
C VAL A 16 -38.98 0.02 0.88
N ALA A 17 -38.43 -0.56 1.94
CA ALA A 17 -37.26 -0.02 2.61
C ALA A 17 -36.08 -0.07 1.62
N SER A 18 -35.82 1.06 0.98
CA SER A 18 -34.63 1.24 0.15
C SER A 18 -33.42 1.21 1.07
N LEU A 19 -32.77 0.05 1.21
CA LEU A 19 -31.42 -0.03 1.76
C LEU A 19 -30.50 0.72 0.80
N THR A 20 -30.17 1.96 1.13
CA THR A 20 -29.02 2.63 0.54
C THR A 20 -27.77 1.92 1.06
N MET A 21 -27.29 0.94 0.29
CA MET A 21 -25.94 0.40 0.43
C MET A 21 -24.96 1.57 0.28
N LEU A 22 -24.39 2.04 1.38
CA LEU A 22 -23.18 2.86 1.35
C LEU A 22 -22.06 1.97 0.77
N SER A 23 -21.87 2.05 -0.54
CA SER A 23 -20.66 1.55 -1.20
C SER A 23 -19.49 2.34 -0.62
N GLN A 24 -18.73 1.73 0.30
CA GLN A 24 -17.39 2.19 0.60
C GLN A 24 -16.56 1.91 -0.65
N ASN A 25 -16.49 2.89 -1.56
CA ASN A 25 -15.59 2.85 -2.68
C ASN A 25 -14.16 2.71 -2.11
N ILE A 26 -13.60 1.51 -2.22
CA ILE A 26 -12.15 1.35 -2.24
C ILE A 26 -11.73 2.06 -3.51
N ASP A 27 -11.25 3.31 -3.38
CA ASP A 27 -10.74 4.08 -4.51
C ASP A 27 -9.58 3.30 -5.12
N SER A 28 -9.86 2.63 -6.25
CA SER A 28 -8.85 1.95 -7.07
C SER A 28 -7.70 2.92 -7.34
N THR A 29 -6.48 2.46 -7.09
CA THR A 29 -5.27 3.22 -7.36
C THR A 29 -4.91 3.25 -8.85
N GLY A 30 -5.47 2.33 -9.64
CA GLY A 30 -5.10 2.12 -11.04
C GLY A 30 -3.73 1.47 -11.22
N LEU A 31 -3.13 0.99 -10.13
CA LEU A 31 -1.86 0.26 -10.10
C LEU A 31 -2.13 -1.25 -10.06
N PRO A 32 -1.14 -2.09 -10.45
CA PRO A 32 -1.28 -3.54 -10.40
C PRO A 32 -1.62 -4.07 -9.00
N GLY A 33 -1.23 -3.39 -7.92
CA GLY A 33 -1.59 -3.78 -6.55
C GLY A 33 -3.09 -3.89 -6.26
N ASP A 34 -3.95 -3.18 -7.00
CA ASP A 34 -5.42 -3.32 -6.87
C ASP A 34 -5.90 -4.75 -7.20
N HIS A 35 -5.12 -5.48 -7.99
CA HIS A 35 -5.46 -6.82 -8.45
C HIS A 35 -5.11 -7.92 -7.43
N PHE A 36 -4.40 -7.61 -6.34
CA PHE A 36 -4.08 -8.58 -5.28
C PHE A 36 -4.58 -8.12 -3.91
N SER A 37 -5.30 -9.00 -3.19
CA SER A 37 -5.84 -8.69 -1.87
C SER A 37 -4.89 -9.11 -0.75
N LEU A 38 -4.22 -8.15 -0.10
CA LEU A 38 -3.36 -8.42 1.07
C LEU A 38 -4.15 -9.04 2.23
N SER A 39 -5.33 -8.49 2.55
CA SER A 39 -6.20 -9.05 3.59
C SER A 39 -6.73 -10.43 3.22
N GLY A 40 -7.04 -10.66 1.94
CA GLY A 40 -7.45 -11.98 1.44
C GLY A 40 -6.33 -13.01 1.56
N ALA A 41 -5.09 -12.63 1.29
CA ALA A 41 -3.93 -13.50 1.48
C ALA A 41 -3.76 -13.91 2.96
N LEU A 42 -3.92 -12.98 3.90
CA LEU A 42 -3.90 -13.32 5.33
C LEU A 42 -5.05 -14.26 5.72
N ASP A 43 -6.25 -14.04 5.17
CA ASP A 43 -7.41 -14.89 5.43
C ASP A 43 -7.22 -16.31 4.92
N LEU A 44 -6.63 -16.47 3.73
CA LEU A 44 -6.26 -17.78 3.20
C LEU A 44 -5.14 -18.43 4.02
N LEU A 45 -4.12 -17.68 4.43
CA LEU A 45 -3.05 -18.20 5.28
C LEU A 45 -3.59 -18.74 6.61
N LYS A 46 -4.53 -18.00 7.22
CA LYS A 46 -5.23 -18.40 8.45
C LYS A 46 -5.99 -19.72 8.30
N GLN A 47 -6.55 -20.00 7.12
CA GLN A 47 -7.36 -21.20 6.84
C GLN A 47 -6.53 -22.38 6.32
N SER A 48 -5.31 -22.14 5.85
CA SER A 48 -4.46 -23.16 5.23
C SER A 48 -3.71 -23.99 6.27
N GLU A 49 -3.54 -25.28 6.01
CA GLU A 49 -2.84 -26.21 6.91
C GLU A 49 -1.31 -26.05 6.88
N ASN A 50 -0.76 -25.59 5.76
CA ASN A 50 0.66 -25.44 5.50
C ASN A 50 0.91 -24.46 4.34
N PRO A 51 2.18 -24.07 4.06
CA PRO A 51 2.51 -23.17 2.96
C PRO A 51 2.11 -23.66 1.56
N GLU A 52 2.10 -24.96 1.30
CA GLU A 52 1.71 -25.53 0.00
C GLU A 52 0.21 -25.37 -0.27
N GLU A 53 -0.63 -25.71 0.72
CA GLU A 53 -2.08 -25.48 0.62
C GLU A 53 -2.42 -23.99 0.55
N PHE A 54 -1.63 -23.15 1.23
CA PHE A 54 -1.76 -21.69 1.11
C PHE A 54 -1.45 -21.21 -0.31
N GLU A 55 -0.36 -21.68 -0.92
CA GLU A 55 -0.01 -21.39 -2.31
C GLU A 55 -1.12 -21.82 -3.28
N LYS A 56 -1.70 -23.00 -3.06
CA LYS A 56 -2.84 -23.47 -3.83
C LYS A 56 -4.07 -22.58 -3.65
N ALA A 57 -4.36 -22.15 -2.43
CA ALA A 57 -5.48 -21.27 -2.13
C ALA A 57 -5.32 -19.88 -2.80
N LEU A 58 -4.11 -19.32 -2.82
CA LEU A 58 -3.82 -18.06 -3.52
C LEU A 58 -4.15 -18.15 -5.02
N ASN A 59 -3.87 -19.31 -5.63
CA ASN A 59 -4.05 -19.55 -7.05
C ASN A 59 -5.35 -20.29 -7.38
N THR A 60 -6.36 -20.19 -6.53
CA THR A 60 -7.71 -20.71 -6.78
C THR A 60 -8.66 -19.56 -7.13
N GLU A 61 -9.23 -19.59 -8.33
CA GLU A 61 -10.08 -18.52 -8.89
C GLU A 61 -11.23 -18.11 -7.95
N SER A 62 -11.91 -19.08 -7.33
CA SER A 62 -13.07 -18.85 -6.46
C SER A 62 -12.74 -18.12 -5.15
N ASN A 63 -11.46 -17.98 -4.80
CA ASN A 63 -11.02 -17.19 -3.66
C ASN A 63 -10.92 -15.70 -3.98
N TYR A 64 -10.82 -15.33 -5.27
CA TYR A 64 -10.73 -13.93 -5.72
C TYR A 64 -9.59 -13.11 -5.09
N VAL A 65 -8.58 -13.76 -4.50
CA VAL A 65 -7.43 -13.09 -3.85
C VAL A 65 -6.40 -12.65 -4.89
N ASN A 66 -6.01 -13.56 -5.78
CA ASN A 66 -5.17 -13.26 -6.94
C ASN A 66 -6.02 -12.87 -8.15
N ASN A 67 -5.66 -11.78 -8.81
CA ASN A 67 -6.18 -11.35 -10.11
C ASN A 67 -5.09 -10.62 -10.92
N LEU A 68 -3.82 -10.87 -10.59
CA LEU A 68 -2.66 -10.20 -11.16
C LEU A 68 -2.40 -10.69 -12.57
N ASP A 69 -2.12 -9.76 -13.47
CA ASP A 69 -1.65 -9.98 -14.83
C ASP A 69 -0.59 -8.90 -15.12
N LEU A 70 0.60 -9.14 -14.58
CA LEU A 70 1.76 -8.27 -14.64
C LEU A 70 2.42 -8.34 -16.01
N ASN A 71 2.34 -9.48 -16.71
CA ASN A 71 2.87 -9.68 -18.05
C ASN A 71 1.89 -9.28 -19.19
N ALA A 72 0.62 -8.96 -18.87
CA ALA A 72 -0.48 -8.55 -19.78
C ALA A 72 -0.68 -9.50 -20.97
N ASP A 73 -0.59 -10.79 -20.71
CA ASP A 73 -1.03 -11.80 -21.67
C ASP A 73 -2.55 -12.05 -21.60
N GLY A 74 -3.25 -11.41 -20.65
CA GLY A 74 -4.70 -11.50 -20.45
C GLY A 74 -5.12 -12.65 -19.54
N GLU A 75 -4.16 -13.43 -19.06
CA GLU A 75 -4.30 -14.50 -18.10
C GLU A 75 -3.64 -14.12 -16.78
N ILE A 76 -4.09 -14.71 -15.68
CA ILE A 76 -3.50 -14.42 -14.38
C ILE A 76 -2.11 -15.05 -14.23
N ASP A 77 -1.18 -14.31 -13.63
CA ASP A 77 0.13 -14.83 -13.24
C ASP A 77 0.00 -15.79 -12.03
N TYR A 78 0.75 -16.88 -12.08
CA TYR A 78 0.89 -17.79 -10.93
C TYR A 78 1.72 -17.14 -9.82
N ILE A 79 1.21 -17.15 -8.59
CA ILE A 79 1.92 -16.69 -7.40
C ILE A 79 2.51 -17.89 -6.69
N LYS A 80 3.84 -18.01 -6.69
CA LYS A 80 4.54 -19.00 -5.87
C LYS A 80 4.86 -18.44 -4.48
N VAL A 81 4.95 -19.33 -3.50
CA VAL A 81 5.28 -19.01 -2.11
C VAL A 81 6.71 -19.45 -1.81
N ILE A 82 7.49 -18.57 -1.22
CA ILE A 82 8.88 -18.83 -0.82
C ILE A 82 9.06 -18.34 0.62
N ASP A 83 9.40 -19.23 1.54
CA ASP A 83 9.75 -18.88 2.91
C ASP A 83 11.26 -18.65 3.03
N HIS A 84 11.61 -17.51 3.63
CA HIS A 84 12.95 -17.25 4.12
C HIS A 84 12.90 -17.17 5.64
N MET A 85 13.56 -18.13 6.30
CA MET A 85 13.57 -18.21 7.76
C MET A 85 14.97 -18.03 8.34
N GLU A 86 15.04 -17.36 9.48
CA GLU A 86 16.23 -17.25 10.33
C GLU A 86 15.75 -17.31 11.79
N GLU A 87 16.17 -18.35 12.51
CA GLU A 87 15.68 -18.65 13.88
C GLU A 87 14.14 -18.70 13.93
N ASP A 88 13.52 -17.81 14.71
CA ASP A 88 12.07 -17.70 14.91
C ASP A 88 11.42 -16.60 14.05
N ALA A 89 12.11 -16.10 13.02
CA ALA A 89 11.60 -15.09 12.11
C ALA A 89 11.44 -15.68 10.71
N HIS A 90 10.24 -15.51 10.12
CA HIS A 90 9.89 -16.00 8.79
C HIS A 90 9.44 -14.84 7.90
N ALA A 91 9.95 -14.81 6.68
CA ALA A 91 9.54 -13.91 5.62
C ALA A 91 9.01 -14.75 4.45
N ILE A 92 7.69 -14.93 4.42
CA ILE A 92 6.98 -15.69 3.40
C ILE A 92 6.67 -14.76 2.21
N VAL A 93 7.49 -14.84 1.18
CA VAL A 93 7.39 -14.04 -0.04
C VAL A 93 6.34 -14.63 -0.98
N LEU A 94 5.44 -13.77 -1.46
CA LEU A 94 4.47 -14.05 -2.51
C LEU A 94 5.03 -13.51 -3.82
N GLN A 95 5.50 -14.38 -4.69
CA GLN A 95 6.23 -14.01 -5.90
C GLN A 95 5.45 -14.44 -7.15
N ALA A 96 5.10 -13.48 -8.00
CA ALA A 96 4.48 -13.74 -9.31
C ALA A 96 5.54 -14.20 -10.32
N ILE A 97 5.24 -15.27 -11.04
CA ILE A 97 6.07 -15.77 -12.14
C ILE A 97 5.63 -15.06 -13.43
N VAL A 98 6.47 -14.17 -13.96
CA VAL A 98 6.08 -13.24 -15.04
C VAL A 98 6.53 -13.74 -16.42
N GLY A 99 7.70 -14.40 -16.50
CA GLY A 99 8.21 -14.96 -17.74
C GLY A 99 9.60 -15.55 -17.60
N GLY A 100 9.90 -16.71 -18.20
CA GLY A 100 11.23 -17.33 -18.15
C GLY A 100 11.82 -17.40 -16.72
N ASP A 101 12.93 -16.69 -16.52
CA ASP A 101 13.61 -16.52 -15.22
C ASP A 101 13.22 -15.21 -14.49
N ASP A 102 12.26 -14.46 -15.03
CA ASP A 102 11.79 -13.19 -14.50
C ASP A 102 10.58 -13.38 -13.56
N ALA A 103 10.69 -12.80 -12.37
CA ALA A 103 9.72 -12.92 -11.31
C ALA A 103 9.63 -11.60 -10.53
N GLN A 104 8.47 -11.37 -9.92
CA GLN A 104 8.19 -10.13 -9.20
C GLN A 104 7.61 -10.44 -7.83
N ASP A 105 8.22 -9.90 -6.79
CA ASP A 105 7.63 -9.95 -5.45
C ASP A 105 6.39 -9.05 -5.42
N VAL A 106 5.27 -9.62 -4.98
CA VAL A 106 3.97 -8.93 -4.88
C VAL A 106 3.77 -8.43 -3.46
N ALA A 107 4.04 -9.30 -2.50
CA ALA A 107 3.92 -9.02 -1.08
C ALA A 107 4.78 -9.99 -0.27
N VAL A 108 5.07 -9.65 0.98
CA VAL A 108 5.72 -10.53 1.95
C VAL A 108 4.87 -10.62 3.21
N ILE A 109 4.67 -11.84 3.72
CA ILE A 109 4.09 -12.08 5.04
C ILE A 109 5.24 -12.29 6.02
N GLU A 110 5.40 -11.34 6.92
CA GLU A 110 6.43 -11.32 7.94
C GLU A 110 5.83 -11.86 9.25
N ILE A 111 6.45 -12.89 9.82
CA ILE A 111 5.99 -13.56 11.03
C ILE A 111 7.16 -13.64 12.01
N GLU A 112 6.91 -13.27 13.27
CA GLU A 112 7.87 -13.47 14.36
C GLU A 112 7.21 -14.07 15.58
N LYS A 113 7.86 -15.10 16.14
CA LYS A 113 7.51 -15.62 17.47
C LYS A 113 7.94 -14.60 18.54
N THR A 114 7.00 -14.19 19.38
CA THR A 114 7.22 -13.22 20.48
C THR A 114 7.33 -13.90 21.84
N ALA A 115 6.67 -15.06 22.01
CA ALA A 115 6.76 -15.91 23.20
C ALA A 115 6.42 -17.37 22.83
N GLU A 116 6.42 -18.28 23.81
CA GLU A 116 6.32 -19.72 23.54
C GLU A 116 5.09 -20.14 22.73
N ASN A 117 3.94 -19.47 22.94
CA ASN A 117 2.71 -19.69 22.20
C ASN A 117 2.15 -18.38 21.62
N GLU A 118 3.04 -17.46 21.29
CA GLU A 118 2.67 -16.16 20.76
C GLU A 118 3.50 -15.83 19.53
N ALA A 119 2.80 -15.48 18.47
CA ALA A 119 3.39 -14.94 17.26
C ALA A 119 2.55 -13.77 16.78
N VAL A 120 3.23 -12.83 16.14
CA VAL A 120 2.61 -11.71 15.44
C VAL A 120 2.99 -11.78 13.97
N LEU A 121 2.10 -11.28 13.10
CA LEU A 121 2.40 -11.17 11.68
C LEU A 121 1.94 -9.85 11.10
N GLN A 122 2.60 -9.43 10.02
CA GLN A 122 2.16 -8.36 9.14
C GLN A 122 2.38 -8.81 7.70
N ILE A 123 1.49 -8.41 6.79
CA ILE A 123 1.75 -8.52 5.35
C ILE A 123 2.11 -7.14 4.80
N ILE A 124 3.13 -7.09 3.96
CA ILE A 124 3.61 -5.88 3.31
C ILE A 124 3.47 -6.05 1.81
N GLY A 125 2.67 -5.18 1.18
CA GLY A 125 2.57 -5.07 -0.27
C GLY A 125 3.79 -4.35 -0.84
N ASP A 126 4.34 -4.89 -1.92
CA ASP A 126 5.56 -4.37 -2.55
C ASP A 126 5.34 -2.97 -3.15
N GLU A 127 6.27 -2.05 -2.89
CA GLU A 127 6.14 -0.65 -3.33
C GLU A 127 6.11 -0.49 -4.86
N ASP A 128 6.70 -1.41 -5.61
CA ASP A 128 6.70 -1.39 -7.08
C ASP A 128 5.46 -2.10 -7.67
N ILE A 129 4.55 -2.57 -6.82
CA ILE A 129 3.23 -3.08 -7.20
C ILE A 129 2.12 -2.15 -6.71
N TYR A 130 2.19 -1.74 -5.44
CA TYR A 130 1.18 -0.91 -4.78
C TYR A 130 1.45 0.60 -4.88
N GLY A 131 2.64 0.99 -5.35
CA GLY A 131 3.07 2.39 -5.46
C GLY A 131 3.66 2.96 -4.17
N GLU A 132 3.31 2.38 -3.02
CA GLU A 132 3.91 2.60 -1.72
C GLU A 132 3.93 1.29 -0.93
N GLU A 133 4.71 1.24 0.15
CA GLU A 133 4.69 0.12 1.06
C GLU A 133 3.35 0.09 1.82
N VAL A 134 2.52 -0.93 1.58
CA VAL A 134 1.20 -1.08 2.20
C VAL A 134 1.25 -2.18 3.24
N LEU A 135 1.13 -1.82 4.52
CA LEU A 135 1.15 -2.79 5.61
C LEU A 135 -0.28 -3.11 6.06
N VAL A 136 -0.58 -4.40 6.23
CA VAL A 136 -1.84 -4.89 6.77
C VAL A 136 -1.55 -5.88 7.89
N GLU A 137 -2.30 -5.81 8.98
CA GLU A 137 -2.19 -6.74 10.11
C GLU A 137 -3.58 -7.20 10.57
N PRO A 138 -3.69 -8.42 11.14
CA PRO A 138 -4.92 -8.89 11.77
C PRO A 138 -5.21 -8.07 13.03
N TYR A 139 -6.49 -7.77 13.26
CA TYR A 139 -6.94 -7.04 14.44
C TYR A 139 -8.24 -7.61 15.00
N GLU A 140 -8.42 -7.44 16.29
CA GLU A 140 -9.70 -7.66 16.97
C GLU A 140 -10.20 -6.37 17.61
N GLU A 141 -11.51 -6.17 17.58
CA GLU A 141 -12.16 -5.06 18.30
C GLU A 141 -12.47 -5.51 19.71
N GLU A 142 -11.84 -4.90 20.71
CA GLU A 142 -12.29 -5.07 22.08
C GLU A 142 -13.63 -4.36 22.28
N LYS A 143 -14.67 -5.13 22.57
CA LYS A 143 -15.93 -4.58 23.08
C LYS A 143 -15.69 -4.06 24.50
N GLY A 144 -15.39 -2.77 24.62
CA GLY A 144 -15.33 -2.11 25.93
C GLY A 144 -16.62 -2.34 26.72
N LYS A 145 -16.50 -2.62 28.03
CA LYS A 145 -17.65 -2.72 28.94
C LYS A 145 -18.39 -1.38 28.93
N GLY A 146 -19.55 -1.33 28.28
CA GLY A 146 -20.32 -0.10 28.05
C GLY A 146 -20.84 0.51 29.36
N GLY A 147 -20.30 1.67 29.72
CA GLY A 147 -20.93 2.60 30.67
C GLY A 147 -21.85 3.59 29.93
N PRO A 148 -22.59 4.47 30.64
CA PRO A 148 -23.53 5.41 30.02
C PRO A 148 -22.88 6.54 29.19
N ASN A 149 -21.54 6.66 29.19
CA ASN A 149 -20.81 7.57 28.31
C ASN A 149 -19.44 7.00 27.90
N PRO A 150 -19.40 6.01 26.99
CA PRO A 150 -18.13 5.48 26.51
C PRO A 150 -17.65 6.36 25.35
N GLN A 151 -16.55 7.05 25.57
CA GLN A 151 -15.79 7.70 24.51
C GLN A 151 -15.05 6.60 23.73
N TYR A 152 -15.78 5.90 22.85
CA TYR A 152 -15.23 4.80 22.07
C TYR A 152 -14.25 5.32 21.01
N GLY A 153 -12.96 5.34 21.33
CA GLY A 153 -11.97 4.92 20.33
C GLY A 153 -12.02 3.40 20.30
N GLN A 154 -12.39 2.79 19.17
CA GLN A 154 -12.25 1.35 18.99
C GLN A 154 -10.78 0.98 19.25
N LEU A 155 -10.51 0.34 20.39
CA LEU A 155 -9.19 -0.18 20.71
C LEU A 155 -9.00 -1.41 19.82
N ARG A 156 -8.09 -1.28 18.86
CA ARG A 156 -7.67 -2.35 17.96
C ARG A 156 -6.50 -3.07 18.62
N VAL A 157 -6.68 -4.34 18.92
CA VAL A 157 -5.64 -5.17 19.56
C VAL A 157 -5.02 -6.07 18.51
N VAL A 158 -3.69 -6.22 18.59
CA VAL A 158 -2.93 -7.12 17.72
C VAL A 158 -3.31 -8.56 18.07
N VAL A 159 -3.63 -9.35 17.03
CA VAL A 159 -4.06 -10.73 17.20
C VAL A 159 -2.86 -11.65 17.35
N ASN A 160 -2.90 -12.54 18.34
CA ASN A 160 -1.97 -13.67 18.41
C ASN A 160 -2.32 -14.69 17.31
N VAL A 161 -1.41 -14.85 16.36
CA VAL A 161 -1.60 -15.73 15.18
C VAL A 161 -1.07 -17.15 15.40
N TRP A 162 -0.52 -17.44 16.58
CA TRP A 162 0.11 -18.73 16.88
C TRP A 162 -0.76 -19.95 16.58
N LEU A 163 -2.08 -19.85 16.79
CA LEU A 163 -3.00 -20.97 16.59
C LEU A 163 -3.44 -21.19 15.13
N TRP A 164 -3.00 -20.35 14.19
CA TRP A 164 -3.32 -20.57 12.77
C TRP A 164 -2.59 -21.83 12.27
N PRO A 165 -3.26 -22.77 11.56
CA PRO A 165 -2.65 -24.05 11.19
C PRO A 165 -1.34 -23.90 10.42
N SER A 166 -1.29 -23.02 9.41
CA SER A 166 -0.07 -22.72 8.65
C SER A 166 1.04 -22.11 9.53
N VAL A 167 0.71 -21.22 10.47
CA VAL A 167 1.70 -20.64 11.41
C VAL A 167 2.25 -21.73 12.33
N ARG A 168 1.38 -22.59 12.88
CA ARG A 168 1.85 -23.73 13.67
C ARG A 168 2.73 -24.67 12.85
N TYR A 169 2.42 -24.85 11.57
CA TYR A 169 3.16 -25.73 10.67
C TYR A 169 4.62 -25.27 10.49
N ILE A 170 4.84 -23.98 10.23
CA ILE A 170 6.20 -23.44 10.03
C ILE A 170 7.07 -23.49 11.30
N TYR A 171 6.45 -23.47 12.49
CA TYR A 171 7.16 -23.63 13.77
C TYR A 171 7.26 -25.07 14.26
N ARG A 172 6.88 -26.09 13.47
CA ARG A 172 7.04 -27.49 13.87
C ARG A 172 8.52 -27.89 13.91
N PRO A 173 8.92 -28.75 14.85
CA PRO A 173 10.24 -29.36 14.82
C PRO A 173 10.49 -30.06 13.48
N GLY A 174 11.60 -29.73 12.83
CA GLY A 174 11.98 -30.31 11.53
C GLY A 174 11.33 -29.66 10.31
N TYR A 175 10.60 -28.55 10.46
CA TYR A 175 10.16 -27.75 9.32
C TYR A 175 11.39 -27.27 8.52
N LEU A 176 11.28 -27.39 7.20
CA LEU A 176 12.21 -26.81 6.24
C LEU A 176 11.47 -25.69 5.51
N ALA A 177 12.14 -24.56 5.34
CA ALA A 177 11.57 -23.40 4.64
C ALA A 177 10.96 -23.83 3.30
N TRP A 178 9.65 -23.59 3.15
CA TRP A 178 8.93 -23.93 1.93
C TRP A 178 9.48 -23.13 0.75
N VAL A 179 9.87 -23.80 -0.30
CA VAL A 179 10.23 -23.18 -1.58
C VAL A 179 9.38 -23.84 -2.65
N SER A 180 8.44 -23.08 -3.21
CA SER A 180 7.61 -23.57 -4.29
C SER A 180 8.44 -24.20 -5.43
N PRO A 181 8.08 -25.40 -5.91
CA PRO A 181 8.80 -26.07 -6.98
C PRO A 181 8.44 -25.53 -8.38
N TRP A 182 7.44 -24.65 -8.48
CA TRP A 182 6.88 -24.20 -9.75
C TRP A 182 7.70 -23.07 -10.36
N ARG A 183 7.77 -23.09 -11.69
CA ARG A 183 8.50 -22.10 -12.50
C ARG A 183 7.72 -21.83 -13.77
N TRP A 184 8.20 -20.87 -14.56
CA TRP A 184 7.59 -20.54 -15.83
C TRP A 184 7.39 -21.79 -16.70
N MET A 185 6.17 -21.94 -17.25
CA MET A 185 5.73 -23.10 -18.05
C MET A 185 5.75 -24.47 -17.35
N HIS A 186 6.02 -24.51 -16.04
CA HIS A 186 5.98 -25.72 -15.24
C HIS A 186 5.17 -25.44 -13.97
N TYR A 187 3.86 -25.60 -14.14
CA TYR A 187 2.85 -25.31 -13.12
C TYR A 187 2.24 -26.61 -12.57
N PRO A 188 1.58 -26.55 -11.40
CA PRO A 188 0.87 -27.69 -10.87
C PRO A 188 -0.25 -28.15 -11.79
N ASN A 189 -0.49 -29.47 -11.85
CA ASN A 189 -1.55 -30.06 -12.69
C ASN A 189 -2.97 -29.58 -12.34
N TRP A 190 -3.17 -29.15 -11.09
CA TRP A 190 -4.46 -28.62 -10.62
C TRP A 190 -4.67 -27.15 -11.00
N TRP A 191 -3.60 -26.43 -11.37
CA TRP A 191 -3.69 -25.02 -11.71
C TRP A 191 -3.97 -24.83 -13.19
N ARG A 192 -4.84 -23.87 -13.48
CA ARG A 192 -5.07 -23.35 -14.82
C ARG A 192 -5.21 -21.83 -14.69
N PRO A 193 -4.58 -21.05 -15.59
CA PRO A 193 -4.82 -19.63 -15.62
C PRO A 193 -6.30 -19.36 -15.96
N TRP A 194 -6.82 -18.27 -15.42
CA TRP A 194 -8.12 -17.72 -15.79
C TRP A 194 -7.94 -16.30 -16.31
N ARG A 195 -8.97 -15.78 -16.98
CA ARG A 195 -8.97 -14.40 -17.46
C ARG A 195 -9.12 -13.44 -16.30
N VAL A 196 -8.37 -12.34 -16.37
CA VAL A 196 -8.46 -11.25 -15.38
C VAL A 196 -9.90 -10.79 -15.20
N HIS A 197 -10.40 -10.88 -13.98
CA HIS A 197 -11.71 -10.36 -13.63
C HIS A 197 -11.70 -8.82 -13.61
N PRO A 198 -12.79 -8.17 -14.05
CA PRO A 198 -12.92 -6.72 -13.91
C PRO A 198 -12.84 -6.29 -12.44
N LEU A 199 -12.09 -5.22 -12.15
CA LEU A 199 -11.87 -4.78 -10.77
C LEU A 199 -13.17 -4.40 -10.03
N HIS A 200 -14.15 -3.86 -10.72
CA HIS A 200 -15.47 -3.53 -10.15
C HIS A 200 -16.25 -4.75 -9.66
N TRP A 201 -15.98 -5.94 -10.21
CA TRP A 201 -16.56 -7.18 -9.70
C TRP A 201 -15.90 -7.55 -8.37
N LEU A 202 -14.58 -7.42 -8.30
CA LEU A 202 -13.78 -7.72 -7.12
C LEU A 202 -14.13 -6.81 -5.93
N THR A 203 -14.51 -5.55 -6.19
CA THR A 203 -14.99 -4.63 -5.13
C THR A 203 -16.28 -5.12 -4.46
N GLY A 204 -17.07 -5.97 -5.11
CA GLY A 204 -18.27 -6.57 -4.51
C GLY A 204 -17.99 -7.82 -3.68
N VAL A 205 -16.96 -8.61 -4.03
CA VAL A 205 -16.69 -9.92 -3.40
C VAL A 205 -15.57 -9.90 -2.36
N ARG A 206 -14.62 -8.97 -2.45
CA ARG A 206 -13.49 -8.84 -1.51
C ARG A 206 -13.79 -8.14 -0.17
N PRO A 207 -14.88 -7.37 0.03
CA PRO A 207 -15.13 -6.72 1.33
C PRO A 207 -15.13 -7.65 2.54
N LYS A 208 -15.48 -8.94 2.35
CA LYS A 208 -15.41 -9.98 3.40
C LYS A 208 -14.00 -10.12 4.00
N TYR A 209 -12.96 -9.87 3.20
CA TYR A 209 -11.58 -9.97 3.65
C TYR A 209 -11.13 -8.78 4.49
N HIS A 210 -11.87 -7.67 4.59
CA HIS A 210 -11.45 -6.51 5.37
C HIS A 210 -12.01 -6.49 6.80
N ILE A 211 -12.79 -7.50 7.19
CA ILE A 211 -13.49 -7.55 8.48
C ILE A 211 -12.50 -7.72 9.66
N HIS A 212 -11.47 -8.54 9.48
CA HIS A 212 -10.53 -8.92 10.54
C HIS A 212 -9.11 -8.39 10.32
N TYR A 213 -8.91 -7.55 9.30
CA TYR A 213 -7.59 -7.08 8.90
C TYR A 213 -7.67 -5.60 8.55
N HIS A 214 -6.67 -4.84 8.98
CA HIS A 214 -6.66 -3.40 8.73
C HIS A 214 -5.30 -2.90 8.25
N PRO A 215 -5.27 -1.82 7.47
CA PRO A 215 -4.03 -1.17 7.11
C PRO A 215 -3.40 -0.49 8.34
N VAL A 216 -2.08 -0.55 8.42
CA VAL A 216 -1.28 0.09 9.48
C VAL A 216 -0.11 0.87 8.90
N ASN A 217 0.40 1.82 9.68
CA ASN A 217 1.57 2.62 9.30
C ASN A 217 2.78 2.32 10.20
N VAL A 218 2.66 1.33 11.09
CA VAL A 218 3.70 0.95 12.03
C VAL A 218 4.10 -0.48 11.73
N HIS A 219 5.39 -0.65 11.51
CA HIS A 219 6.00 -1.93 11.25
C HIS A 219 6.54 -2.52 12.56
N ARG A 220 6.13 -3.74 12.88
CA ARG A 220 6.39 -4.42 14.15
C ARG A 220 7.36 -5.58 14.01
N VAL A 221 7.44 -6.18 12.82
CA VAL A 221 8.11 -7.45 12.54
C VAL A 221 9.49 -7.19 11.89
N GLY A 222 10.39 -6.57 12.66
CA GLY A 222 11.63 -6.00 12.13
C GLY A 222 12.72 -7.00 11.76
N ARG A 223 12.76 -8.20 12.37
CA ARG A 223 13.72 -9.27 12.01
C ARG A 223 13.31 -9.90 10.69
N ALA A 224 12.06 -10.30 10.54
CA ALA A 224 11.56 -10.90 9.30
C ALA A 224 11.75 -9.94 8.11
N HIS A 225 11.50 -8.65 8.31
CA HIS A 225 11.73 -7.65 7.28
C HIS A 225 13.18 -7.53 6.83
N ARG A 226 14.14 -7.68 7.74
CA ARG A 226 15.56 -7.70 7.39
C ARG A 226 15.89 -8.91 6.51
N ILE A 227 15.28 -10.06 6.79
CA ILE A 227 15.41 -11.27 5.97
C ILE A 227 14.88 -11.01 4.57
N TYR A 228 13.70 -10.39 4.45
CA TYR A 228 13.06 -10.07 3.17
C TYR A 228 13.86 -9.05 2.35
N THR A 229 14.19 -7.89 2.93
CA THR A 229 14.82 -6.77 2.20
C THR A 229 16.15 -7.14 1.53
N THR A 230 16.87 -8.13 2.05
CA THR A 230 18.11 -8.65 1.45
C THR A 230 17.88 -9.60 0.27
N ARG A 231 16.66 -10.13 0.12
CA ARG A 231 16.28 -11.15 -0.88
C ARG A 231 15.17 -10.69 -1.84
N ARG A 232 14.69 -9.45 -1.68
CA ARG A 232 13.66 -8.85 -2.52
C ARG A 232 14.02 -8.95 -4.00
N THR A 233 13.07 -9.43 -4.80
CA THR A 233 13.19 -9.63 -6.25
C THR A 233 12.24 -8.71 -7.00
N THR A 234 12.75 -8.02 -8.02
CA THR A 234 11.96 -7.19 -8.92
C THR A 234 12.19 -7.58 -10.37
N SER A 235 11.11 -7.57 -11.14
CA SER A 235 11.13 -7.94 -12.54
C SER A 235 11.45 -6.76 -13.44
N VAL A 236 12.29 -7.00 -14.46
CA VAL A 236 12.59 -5.99 -15.48
C VAL A 236 11.37 -5.73 -16.37
N ILE A 237 10.61 -6.78 -16.71
CA ILE A 237 9.37 -6.68 -17.48
C ILE A 237 8.35 -5.82 -16.73
N VAL A 238 8.11 -6.13 -15.45
CA VAL A 238 7.16 -5.39 -14.61
C VAL A 238 7.63 -3.95 -14.39
N HIS A 239 8.89 -3.75 -14.05
CA HIS A 239 9.46 -2.42 -13.87
C HIS A 239 9.26 -1.54 -15.10
N ASN A 240 9.71 -1.99 -16.28
CA ASN A 240 9.61 -1.21 -17.52
C ASN A 240 8.17 -0.85 -17.85
N ARG A 241 7.22 -1.72 -17.51
CA ARG A 241 5.81 -1.50 -17.75
C ARG A 241 5.15 -0.51 -16.79
N TYR A 242 5.36 -0.66 -15.50
CA TYR A 242 4.59 0.07 -14.48
C TYR A 242 5.35 1.26 -13.86
N HIS A 243 6.68 1.36 -14.02
CA HIS A 243 7.48 2.40 -13.34
C HIS A 243 6.97 3.83 -13.55
N ASN A 244 6.51 4.18 -14.77
CA ASN A 244 5.97 5.50 -15.04
C ASN A 244 4.63 5.75 -14.32
N ARG A 245 3.74 4.75 -14.28
CA ARG A 245 2.45 4.85 -13.57
C ARG A 245 2.67 4.99 -12.07
N ILE A 246 3.56 4.17 -11.52
CA ILE A 246 3.97 4.19 -10.12
C ILE A 246 4.62 5.54 -9.76
N ALA A 247 5.52 6.05 -10.59
CA ALA A 247 6.15 7.34 -10.38
C ALA A 247 5.10 8.48 -10.37
N ASN A 248 4.15 8.46 -11.31
CA ASN A 248 3.06 9.44 -11.34
C ASN A 248 2.17 9.34 -10.10
N TYR A 249 1.78 8.12 -9.70
CA TYR A 249 1.03 7.87 -8.47
C TYR A 249 1.75 8.45 -7.23
N ARG A 250 3.04 8.15 -7.08
CA ARG A 250 3.88 8.66 -5.98
C ARG A 250 3.96 10.19 -5.97
N ILE A 251 3.92 10.84 -7.14
CA ILE A 251 3.92 12.30 -7.25
C ILE A 251 2.55 12.88 -6.88
N GLU A 252 1.46 12.29 -7.38
CA GLU A 252 0.09 12.73 -7.14
C GLU A 252 -0.31 12.62 -5.67
N ARG A 253 0.08 11.52 -5.02
CA ARG A 253 -0.10 11.31 -3.56
C ARG A 253 0.86 12.15 -2.71
N GLY A 254 1.84 12.82 -3.32
CA GLY A 254 2.80 13.66 -2.62
C GLY A 254 3.87 12.89 -1.84
N ILE A 255 3.98 11.58 -2.05
CA ILE A 255 4.99 10.69 -1.47
C ILE A 255 6.39 11.11 -1.93
N VAL A 256 6.54 11.37 -3.23
CA VAL A 256 7.79 11.85 -3.84
C VAL A 256 7.63 13.29 -4.33
N HIS A 257 8.53 14.17 -3.89
CA HIS A 257 8.57 15.55 -4.37
C HIS A 257 9.53 15.69 -5.57
N THR A 258 8.98 15.86 -6.78
CA THR A 258 9.80 16.14 -7.96
C THR A 258 10.48 17.51 -7.89
N LYS A 259 11.79 17.52 -8.13
CA LYS A 259 12.56 18.75 -8.31
C LYS A 259 12.47 19.18 -9.77
N LYS A 260 11.60 20.13 -10.10
CA LYS A 260 11.61 20.74 -11.43
C LYS A 260 12.83 21.67 -11.55
N THR A 261 13.82 21.24 -12.33
CA THR A 261 14.94 22.09 -12.75
C THR A 261 14.54 22.77 -14.04
N THR A 262 14.33 24.08 -14.00
CA THR A 262 14.08 24.88 -15.21
C THR A 262 15.38 25.59 -15.57
N VAL A 263 15.86 25.40 -16.80
CA VAL A 263 16.93 26.24 -17.33
C VAL A 263 16.28 27.53 -17.81
N VAL A 264 16.73 28.67 -17.29
CA VAL A 264 16.24 29.99 -17.72
C VAL A 264 17.41 30.72 -18.35
N GLU A 265 17.19 31.33 -19.51
CA GLU A 265 18.17 32.23 -20.12
C GLU A 265 18.29 33.50 -19.29
N GLY A 266 19.51 33.81 -18.87
CA GLY A 266 19.81 35.05 -18.16
C GLY A 266 19.78 36.26 -19.12
N PRO A 267 19.68 37.49 -18.58
CA PRO A 267 19.61 38.73 -19.37
C PRO A 267 20.81 39.02 -20.29
N ARG A 268 21.84 38.16 -20.29
CA ARG A 268 23.08 38.28 -21.09
C ARG A 268 23.42 36.98 -21.84
N GLY A 269 22.43 36.14 -22.15
CA GLY A 269 22.63 34.91 -22.95
C GLY A 269 23.25 33.71 -22.23
N GLY A 270 23.47 33.78 -20.92
CA GLY A 270 23.97 32.66 -20.12
C GLY A 270 22.85 31.74 -19.63
N LYS A 271 22.94 30.42 -19.86
CA LYS A 271 22.00 29.42 -19.32
C LYS A 271 22.23 29.24 -17.82
N VAL A 272 21.21 29.51 -16.99
CA VAL A 272 21.28 29.30 -15.53
C VAL A 272 20.29 28.22 -15.12
N ALA A 273 20.78 27.20 -14.41
CA ALA A 273 19.93 26.16 -13.83
C ALA A 273 19.22 26.70 -12.58
N VAL A 274 17.90 26.82 -12.64
CA VAL A 274 17.07 27.23 -11.50
C VAL A 274 16.37 26.00 -10.93
N GLN A 275 16.70 25.65 -9.69
CA GLN A 275 16.04 24.56 -8.97
C GLN A 275 14.85 25.12 -8.18
N LYS A 276 13.64 24.67 -8.51
CA LYS A 276 12.42 24.99 -7.76
C LYS A 276 12.05 23.78 -6.89
N LYS A 277 11.97 23.96 -5.57
CA LYS A 277 11.42 22.97 -4.63
C LYS A 277 10.10 23.49 -4.10
N ASN A 278 9.02 22.77 -4.40
CA ASN A 278 7.75 22.94 -3.72
C ASN A 278 7.74 22.00 -2.50
N THR A 279 7.29 22.48 -1.36
CA THR A 279 7.14 21.66 -0.16
C THR A 279 5.83 22.03 0.50
N THR A 280 4.97 21.05 0.71
CA THR A 280 3.74 21.22 1.48
C THR A 280 4.10 20.94 2.94
N ALA A 281 3.93 21.93 3.80
CA ALA A 281 4.14 21.77 5.24
C ALA A 281 2.79 21.88 5.95
N VAL A 282 2.46 20.86 6.74
CA VAL A 282 1.30 20.91 7.64
C VAL A 282 1.73 21.62 8.92
N GLY A 283 1.05 22.71 9.26
CA GLY A 283 1.29 23.46 10.49
C GLY A 283 -0.03 23.74 11.22
N LYS A 284 0.05 23.98 12.52
CA LYS A 284 -1.10 24.47 13.30
C LYS A 284 -1.14 25.99 13.29
N ASN A 285 -2.32 26.59 13.10
CA ASN A 285 -2.50 28.02 13.30
C ASN A 285 -2.54 28.34 14.82
N PRO A 286 -2.50 29.62 15.25
CA PRO A 286 -2.57 29.99 16.67
C PRO A 286 -3.86 29.55 17.39
N LYS A 287 -4.87 29.07 16.65
CA LYS A 287 -6.13 28.51 17.16
C LYS A 287 -6.14 26.97 17.20
N GLY A 288 -5.04 26.31 16.84
CA GLY A 288 -4.89 24.85 16.91
C GLY A 288 -5.40 24.07 15.69
N GLU A 289 -5.96 24.72 14.68
CA GLU A 289 -6.46 24.07 13.46
C GLU A 289 -5.32 23.67 12.51
N ARG A 290 -5.46 22.50 11.86
CA ARG A 290 -4.56 22.04 10.80
C ARG A 290 -4.71 22.96 9.59
N VAL A 291 -3.63 23.61 9.19
CA VAL A 291 -3.57 24.41 7.96
C VAL A 291 -2.47 23.88 7.05
N THR A 292 -2.83 23.60 5.80
CA THR A 292 -1.91 23.18 4.74
C THR A 292 -1.22 24.42 4.17
N VAL A 293 0.09 24.57 4.39
CA VAL A 293 0.86 25.70 3.87
C VAL A 293 1.76 25.26 2.72
N ASN A 294 1.44 25.75 1.52
CA ASN A 294 2.31 25.59 0.36
C ASN A 294 3.53 26.52 0.49
N LYS A 295 4.72 25.93 0.63
CA LYS A 295 6.00 26.64 0.71
C LYS A 295 6.77 26.48 -0.58
N LYS A 296 7.02 27.59 -1.28
CA LYS A 296 7.84 27.61 -2.49
C LYS A 296 9.26 28.07 -2.13
N THR A 297 10.25 27.22 -2.39
CA THR A 297 11.66 27.55 -2.19
C THR A 297 12.40 27.52 -3.54
N THR A 298 12.95 28.66 -3.95
CA THR A 298 13.77 28.74 -5.17
C THR A 298 15.24 28.78 -4.78
N ARG A 299 16.07 27.92 -5.39
CA ARG A 299 17.54 27.98 -5.35
C ARG A 299 18.07 28.26 -6.75
N VAL A 300 18.85 29.32 -6.87
CA VAL A 300 19.56 29.67 -8.12
C VAL A 300 21.02 29.30 -7.91
N ALA A 301 21.55 28.43 -8.78
CA ALA A 301 22.98 28.13 -8.82
C ALA A 301 23.54 28.68 -10.14
N GLY A 302 24.36 29.72 -10.05
CA GLY A 302 25.10 30.27 -11.19
C GLY A 302 26.59 29.94 -11.07
N LYS A 303 27.24 29.67 -12.19
CA LYS A 303 28.71 29.78 -12.32
C LYS A 303 29.02 31.20 -12.80
N LYS A 304 29.99 31.86 -12.17
CA LYS A 304 30.54 33.11 -12.71
C LYS A 304 31.46 32.77 -13.90
N PRO A 305 31.73 33.72 -14.82
CA PRO A 305 32.65 33.52 -15.95
C PRO A 305 34.06 33.10 -15.52
N ASP A 306 34.45 33.42 -14.29
CA ASP A 306 35.74 33.08 -13.67
C ASP A 306 35.82 31.65 -13.08
N GLY A 307 34.80 30.81 -13.29
CA GLY A 307 34.74 29.44 -12.75
C GLY A 307 34.33 29.33 -11.27
N SER A 308 34.14 30.45 -10.56
CA SER A 308 33.74 30.44 -9.14
C SER A 308 32.23 30.17 -8.96
N ARG A 309 31.87 29.48 -7.86
CA ARG A 309 30.47 29.20 -7.48
C ARG A 309 29.79 30.50 -6.99
N ALA A 310 28.74 30.95 -7.68
CA ALA A 310 27.94 32.09 -7.22
C ALA A 310 27.11 31.76 -5.95
N SER A 311 26.84 32.79 -5.14
CA SER A 311 26.12 32.65 -3.87
C SER A 311 24.70 32.12 -4.05
N LEU A 312 24.34 31.08 -3.28
CA LEU A 312 22.98 30.53 -3.19
C LEU A 312 22.00 31.58 -2.65
N LYS A 313 21.14 32.13 -3.51
CA LYS A 313 19.94 32.88 -3.07
C LYS A 313 18.82 31.89 -2.74
N ARG A 314 18.29 31.97 -1.52
CA ARG A 314 17.11 31.22 -1.06
C ARG A 314 15.96 32.20 -0.86
N THR A 315 14.92 32.09 -1.67
CA THR A 315 13.67 32.86 -1.49
C THR A 315 12.59 31.90 -0.98
N GLN A 316 11.90 32.28 0.12
CA GLN A 316 10.74 31.56 0.64
C GLN A 316 9.50 32.42 0.44
N THR A 317 8.49 31.92 -0.27
CA THR A 317 7.15 32.53 -0.31
C THR A 317 6.16 31.65 0.47
N LYS A 318 5.38 32.27 1.36
CA LYS A 318 4.21 31.66 2.03
C LYS A 318 2.98 31.90 1.15
N GLY A 319 2.16 30.86 0.93
CA GLY A 319 0.89 30.97 0.23
C GLY A 319 -0.13 31.88 0.93
N LYS A 320 -1.14 32.33 0.15
CA LYS A 320 -2.23 33.23 0.57
C LYS A 320 -3.06 32.63 1.72
N ASN A 321 -3.44 33.47 2.69
CA ASN A 321 -4.62 33.23 3.53
C ASN A 321 -5.85 33.89 2.87
N ASP A 322 -7.04 33.44 3.23
CA ASP A 322 -8.37 33.82 2.69
C ASP A 322 -8.75 35.32 2.79
N SER A 323 -7.85 36.17 3.30
CA SER A 323 -8.08 37.61 3.49
C SER A 323 -7.30 38.51 2.54
N GLY A 324 -6.81 37.99 1.40
CA GLY A 324 -6.29 38.80 0.29
C GLY A 324 -5.00 39.61 0.54
N LYS A 325 -4.44 39.63 1.76
CA LYS A 325 -3.20 40.38 2.06
C LYS A 325 -1.93 39.57 1.76
N VAL A 326 -1.15 40.05 0.79
CA VAL A 326 0.21 39.56 0.48
C VAL A 326 1.19 40.01 1.56
N LYS A 327 1.75 39.10 2.36
CA LYS A 327 2.87 39.40 3.28
C LYS A 327 4.21 39.33 2.52
N LYS A 328 4.94 40.46 2.45
CA LYS A 328 6.26 40.60 1.81
C LYS A 328 7.33 39.71 2.48
N THR A 329 8.23 39.22 1.62
CA THR A 329 9.34 38.26 1.79
C THR A 329 10.47 38.69 2.73
N SER A 330 11.05 37.75 3.50
CA SER A 330 12.40 37.89 4.05
C SER A 330 13.43 37.25 3.10
N THR A 331 14.48 38.01 2.78
CA THR A 331 15.60 37.57 1.96
C THR A 331 16.80 37.40 2.88
N LYS A 332 17.25 36.16 3.14
CA LYS A 332 18.46 35.92 3.93
C LYS A 332 19.60 35.48 3.00
N ALA A 333 20.56 36.38 2.77
CA ALA A 333 21.83 36.03 2.14
C ALA A 333 22.72 35.36 3.19
N ARG A 334 23.12 34.10 2.96
CA ARG A 334 24.11 33.42 3.81
C ARG A 334 25.49 33.71 3.22
N LYS A 335 26.23 34.68 3.78
CA LYS A 335 27.67 34.78 3.55
C LYS A 335 28.33 33.54 4.19
N LYS A 336 29.07 32.75 3.40
CA LYS A 336 30.01 31.78 3.97
C LYS A 336 31.19 32.58 4.51
N SER A 337 31.44 32.53 5.81
CA SER A 337 32.70 33.01 6.38
C SER A 337 33.85 32.14 5.83
N PRO A 338 35.03 32.71 5.51
CA PRO A 338 36.19 31.91 5.14
C PRO A 338 36.59 31.04 6.33
N ARG A 339 36.86 29.75 6.09
CA ARG A 339 37.63 28.94 7.04
C ARG A 339 39.03 29.54 7.08
N ARG A 340 39.52 29.92 8.28
CA ARG A 340 40.95 30.12 8.51
C ARG A 340 41.64 28.76 8.39
N ASN A 341 42.75 28.74 7.67
CA ASN A 341 43.66 27.60 7.58
C ASN A 341 44.22 27.23 8.96
#